data_AF-A0A7S4P817-F1
#
_entry.id   AF-A0A7S4P817-F1
#
_cell.length_a   1.000
_cell.length_b   1.000
_cell.length_c   1.000
_cell.angle_alpha   90.00
_cell.angle_beta   90.00
_cell.angle_gamma   90.00
#
_symmetry.space_group_name_H-M   'P 1'
#
loop_
_entity.id
_entity.type
_entity.pdbx_description
1 polymer ?
#
loop_
_entity_poly.entity_id
_entity_poly.type
_entity_poly.pdbx_seq_one_letter_code
_entity_poly.pdbx_strand_id
1 'polypeptide(L)'
;GIGEGEGEGDGEGGVGSQQLKASLLRFFDEFDSLKEDLGLKEELVATQGEELTRLKTGGRDGKNRTKAVLELEEENEELQTEVSSLRRKLKQAKREKEAIKEDMESLEEQYDALKAEKKRSQASAEADAALQQQVRDLKHDLADALKEKDAAIKEKNTLEEQKITLSSENSALREEKNALEVAKEQAVKELEAIKERGEEDKLRYQVDSLRRQLEEADDRQAQAVEEAIQEKVVSFKEKFRTSLAARIESNTEEVREQVTAEKDAEFAATLLSEKKQSHQEGFARGQEEAKEELEAEVQEWKDRLERVKKASGEAEERYREGLEAGRREGRTAGKDVEDAREEGKREARAEAKEEWSEKYNSVVARLEANGGNENIRREVKAEQVDKAVKTIKEIMSGLYYDVKASLTDESYDAAEIPPIVMKSIKSRTVTAIQALSQEEEEEEEEE
;
A
#
# COMPACT_ATOMS: atom_id res chain seq x y z
N GLY A 1 28.42 -60.44 5.53
CA GLY A 1 28.65 -61.51 6.51
C GLY A 1 29.01 -62.77 5.75
N ILE A 2 30.29 -63.01 5.57
CA ILE A 2 30.82 -64.29 5.09
C ILE A 2 31.92 -64.60 6.11
N GLY A 3 31.67 -65.64 6.91
CA GLY A 3 32.57 -66.05 7.98
C GLY A 3 33.87 -66.57 7.39
N GLU A 4 34.96 -65.93 7.80
CA GLU A 4 36.31 -66.45 7.67
C GLU A 4 36.40 -67.68 8.59
N GLY A 5 36.27 -68.86 7.98
CA GLY A 5 36.68 -70.11 8.61
C GLY A 5 38.20 -70.23 8.48
N GLU A 6 38.93 -69.61 9.40
CA GLU A 6 40.31 -69.97 9.70
C GLU A 6 40.29 -71.39 10.29
N GLY A 7 40.31 -72.38 9.40
CA GLY A 7 40.52 -73.78 9.76
C GLY A 7 42.01 -74.03 9.95
N GLU A 8 42.46 -73.93 11.20
CA GLU A 8 43.73 -74.44 11.70
C GLU A 8 44.04 -75.82 11.13
N GLY A 9 44.97 -75.86 10.17
CA GLY A 9 45.45 -77.09 9.52
C GLY A 9 46.87 -77.45 9.94
N ASP A 10 47.23 -77.24 11.22
CA ASP A 10 48.58 -77.51 11.75
C ASP A 10 48.67 -78.79 12.61
N GLY A 11 47.62 -79.62 12.62
CA GLY A 11 47.49 -80.74 13.56
C GLY A 11 48.09 -82.09 13.15
N GLU A 12 48.17 -82.42 11.85
CA GLU A 12 48.36 -83.83 11.45
C GLU A 12 49.77 -84.19 10.95
N GLY A 13 50.63 -83.21 10.63
CA GLY A 13 52.00 -83.48 10.16
C GLY A 13 53.00 -83.92 11.26
N GLY A 14 52.68 -83.69 12.53
CA GLY A 14 53.61 -83.88 13.65
C GLY A 14 53.79 -85.34 14.08
N VAL A 15 52.71 -86.13 14.08
CA VAL A 15 52.73 -87.48 14.67
C VAL A 15 53.45 -88.48 13.76
N GLY A 16 53.21 -88.42 12.44
CA GLY A 16 53.87 -89.30 11.46
C GLY A 16 55.37 -89.01 11.31
N SER A 17 55.77 -87.74 11.29
CA SER A 17 57.18 -87.34 11.19
C SER A 17 58.00 -87.77 12.42
N GLN A 18 57.42 -87.66 13.61
CA GLN A 18 58.07 -88.10 14.84
C GLN A 18 58.20 -89.63 14.92
N GLN A 19 57.19 -90.38 14.49
CA GLN A 19 57.25 -91.84 14.43
C GLN A 19 58.28 -92.35 13.41
N LEU A 20 58.37 -91.71 12.25
CA LEU A 20 59.38 -92.01 11.23
C LEU A 20 60.79 -91.78 11.77
N LYS A 21 61.01 -90.62 12.41
CA LYS A 21 62.31 -90.27 13.01
C LYS A 21 62.73 -91.26 14.10
N ALA A 22 61.80 -91.68 14.97
CA ALA A 22 62.08 -92.67 16.00
C ALA A 22 62.40 -94.05 15.42
N SER A 23 61.73 -94.44 14.33
CA SER A 23 61.98 -95.71 13.64
C SER A 23 63.34 -95.73 12.94
N LEU A 24 63.74 -94.62 12.31
CA LEU A 24 65.06 -94.46 11.68
C LEU A 24 66.19 -94.55 12.71
N LEU A 25 66.05 -93.89 13.86
CA LEU A 25 67.03 -93.96 14.94
C LEU A 25 67.23 -95.40 15.43
N ARG A 26 66.13 -96.14 15.67
CA ARG A 26 66.21 -97.56 16.06
C ARG A 26 66.91 -98.42 15.02
N PHE A 27 66.62 -98.21 13.74
CA PHE A 27 67.29 -98.94 12.67
C PHE A 27 68.81 -98.69 12.65
N PHE A 28 69.26 -97.46 12.87
CA PHE A 28 70.69 -97.15 12.95
C PHE A 28 71.34 -97.77 14.20
N ASP A 29 70.67 -97.75 15.36
CA ASP A 29 71.16 -98.40 16.57
C ASP A 29 71.27 -99.94 16.40
N GLU A 30 70.28 -100.56 15.77
CA GLU A 30 70.28 -102.00 15.43
C GLU A 30 71.39 -102.34 14.42
N PHE A 31 71.63 -101.47 13.43
CA PHE A 31 72.71 -101.65 12.45
C PHE A 31 74.09 -101.62 13.11
N ASP A 32 74.32 -100.67 14.03
CA ASP A 32 75.59 -100.55 14.75
C ASP A 32 75.79 -101.72 15.72
N SER A 33 74.72 -102.16 16.41
CA SER A 33 74.75 -103.37 17.26
C SER A 33 75.09 -104.63 16.45
N LEU A 34 74.47 -104.79 15.27
CA LEU A 34 74.74 -105.94 14.38
C LEU A 34 76.19 -105.96 13.88
N LYS A 35 76.79 -104.78 13.66
CA LYS A 35 78.19 -104.64 13.24
C LYS A 35 79.15 -105.03 14.36
N GLU A 36 78.84 -104.64 15.60
CA GLU A 36 79.61 -105.01 16.79
C GLU A 36 79.52 -106.52 17.06
N ASP A 37 78.31 -107.08 17.06
CA ASP A 37 78.06 -108.52 17.25
C ASP A 37 78.83 -109.38 16.23
N LEU A 38 78.81 -108.98 14.95
CA LEU A 38 79.57 -109.67 13.92
C LEU A 38 81.08 -109.63 14.20
N GLY A 39 81.61 -108.47 14.62
CA GLY A 39 83.03 -108.32 14.93
C GLY A 39 83.47 -109.22 16.08
N LEU A 40 82.69 -109.24 17.17
CA LEU A 40 82.96 -110.10 18.34
C LEU A 40 82.90 -111.60 17.97
N LYS A 41 81.93 -112.00 17.13
CA LYS A 41 81.80 -113.39 16.68
C LYS A 41 82.90 -113.81 15.71
N GLU A 42 83.36 -112.92 14.83
CA GLU A 42 84.51 -113.17 13.96
C GLU A 42 85.80 -113.36 14.76
N GLU A 43 86.01 -112.58 15.82
CA GLU A 43 87.14 -112.74 16.75
C GLU A 43 87.05 -114.06 17.54
N LEU A 44 85.85 -114.44 18.00
CA LEU A 44 85.63 -115.70 18.69
C LEU A 44 85.92 -116.92 17.78
N VAL A 45 85.45 -116.89 16.53
CA VAL A 45 85.77 -117.94 15.53
C VAL A 45 87.28 -118.02 15.29
N ALA A 46 87.97 -116.88 15.20
CA ALA A 46 89.42 -116.85 15.02
C ALA A 46 90.16 -117.49 16.20
N THR A 47 89.82 -117.10 17.43
CA THR A 47 90.44 -117.63 18.66
C THR A 47 90.17 -119.13 18.86
N GLN A 48 88.93 -119.58 18.64
CA GLN A 48 88.61 -121.01 18.69
C GLN A 48 89.26 -121.81 17.56
N GLY A 49 89.40 -121.24 16.36
CA GLY A 49 90.15 -121.87 15.27
C GLY A 49 91.63 -122.09 15.63
N GLU A 50 92.25 -121.11 16.30
CA GLU A 50 93.61 -121.25 16.84
C GLU A 50 93.68 -122.32 17.93
N GLU A 51 92.72 -122.37 18.85
CA GLU A 51 92.68 -123.39 19.91
C GLU A 51 92.48 -124.81 19.33
N LEU A 52 91.58 -124.95 18.36
CA LEU A 52 91.32 -126.21 17.67
C LEU A 52 92.57 -126.70 16.92
N THR A 53 93.30 -125.81 16.25
CA THR A 53 94.57 -126.18 15.57
C THR A 53 95.66 -126.58 16.57
N ARG A 54 95.77 -125.92 17.72
CA ARG A 54 96.66 -126.33 18.83
C ARG A 54 96.28 -127.71 19.37
N LEU A 55 95.00 -127.96 19.59
CA LEU A 55 94.49 -129.25 20.08
C LEU A 55 94.56 -130.38 19.05
N LYS A 56 94.62 -130.08 17.75
CA LYS A 56 94.88 -131.09 16.70
C LYS A 56 96.36 -131.44 16.54
N THR A 57 97.26 -130.49 16.79
CA THR A 57 98.71 -130.64 16.49
C THR A 57 99.58 -131.12 17.65
N GLY A 58 99.15 -131.02 18.91
CA GLY A 58 99.89 -131.61 20.05
C GLY A 58 99.93 -133.16 20.01
N GLY A 59 101.02 -133.79 20.44
CA GLY A 59 101.19 -135.27 20.40
C GLY A 59 100.33 -136.09 21.38
N ARG A 60 100.28 -137.41 21.11
CA ARG A 60 99.63 -138.60 21.75
C ARG A 60 98.75 -138.47 23.02
N ASP A 61 97.54 -139.00 22.84
CA ASP A 61 96.76 -139.92 23.70
C ASP A 61 95.93 -139.40 24.88
N GLY A 62 94.62 -139.33 24.63
CA GLY A 62 93.57 -139.40 25.65
C GLY A 62 92.18 -139.31 25.02
N LYS A 63 91.27 -140.24 25.33
CA LYS A 63 89.85 -140.19 24.89
C LYS A 63 89.18 -138.85 25.23
N ASN A 64 89.66 -138.18 26.28
CA ASN A 64 89.19 -136.87 26.72
C ASN A 64 89.57 -135.75 25.72
N ARG A 65 90.74 -135.85 25.07
CA ARG A 65 91.17 -134.85 24.08
C ARG A 65 90.44 -135.01 22.75
N THR A 66 90.18 -136.25 22.32
CA THR A 66 89.33 -136.50 21.15
C THR A 66 87.91 -135.99 21.37
N LYS A 67 87.38 -136.09 22.60
CA LYS A 67 86.07 -135.53 22.96
C LYS A 67 86.06 -134.00 22.91
N ALA A 68 87.07 -133.35 23.51
CA ALA A 68 87.20 -131.89 23.49
C ALA A 68 87.41 -131.32 22.08
N VAL A 69 88.13 -132.04 21.20
CA VAL A 69 88.28 -131.64 19.80
C VAL A 69 86.93 -131.71 19.06
N LEU A 70 86.14 -132.77 19.26
CA LEU A 70 84.82 -132.89 18.62
C LEU A 70 83.84 -131.83 19.13
N GLU A 71 83.80 -131.58 20.44
CA GLU A 71 82.95 -130.52 21.04
C GLU A 71 83.34 -129.13 20.52
N LEU A 72 84.64 -128.82 20.44
CA LEU A 72 85.11 -127.55 19.86
C LEU A 72 84.94 -127.47 18.34
N GLU A 73 84.95 -128.59 17.62
CA GLU A 73 84.62 -128.62 16.18
C GLU A 73 83.15 -128.26 15.96
N GLU A 74 82.25 -128.86 16.74
CA GLU A 74 80.81 -128.59 16.69
C GLU A 74 80.52 -127.12 17.05
N GLU A 75 81.08 -126.61 18.15
CA GLU A 75 80.93 -125.19 18.53
C GLU A 75 81.49 -124.22 17.48
N ASN A 76 82.63 -124.54 16.86
CA ASN A 76 83.23 -123.69 15.83
C ASN A 76 82.43 -123.75 14.52
N GLU A 77 81.88 -124.91 14.15
CA GLU A 77 80.94 -125.03 13.03
C GLU A 77 79.67 -124.20 13.27
N GLU A 78 79.08 -124.28 14.47
CA GLU A 78 77.93 -123.45 14.86
C GLU A 78 78.25 -121.96 14.76
N LEU A 79 79.38 -121.51 15.32
CA LEU A 79 79.81 -120.11 15.24
C LEU A 79 80.10 -119.65 13.81
N GLN A 80 80.65 -120.51 12.95
CA GLN A 80 80.84 -120.21 11.53
C GLN A 80 79.50 -120.04 10.80
N THR A 81 78.48 -120.84 11.13
CA THR A 81 77.13 -120.65 10.58
C THR A 81 76.50 -119.35 11.07
N GLU A 82 76.71 -118.99 12.34
CA GLU A 82 76.22 -117.73 12.93
C GLU A 82 76.89 -116.52 12.29
N VAL A 83 78.22 -116.50 12.16
CA VAL A 83 78.98 -115.45 11.44
C VAL A 83 78.51 -115.33 10.00
N SER A 84 78.25 -116.44 9.31
CA SER A 84 77.72 -116.42 7.94
C SER A 84 76.32 -115.80 7.87
N SER A 85 75.48 -116.06 8.87
CA SER A 85 74.15 -115.45 9.02
C SER A 85 74.25 -113.95 9.30
N LEU A 86 75.08 -113.54 10.25
CA LEU A 86 75.33 -112.14 10.60
C LEU A 86 75.91 -111.35 9.42
N ARG A 87 76.83 -111.91 8.64
CA ARG A 87 77.34 -111.30 7.39
C ARG A 87 76.23 -111.05 6.37
N ARG A 88 75.30 -112.00 6.21
CA ARG A 88 74.14 -111.82 5.31
C ARG A 88 73.22 -110.73 5.82
N LYS A 89 72.88 -110.73 7.11
CA LYS A 89 72.06 -109.68 7.74
C LYS A 89 72.71 -108.30 7.61
N LEU A 90 74.01 -108.17 7.88
CA LEU A 90 74.73 -106.90 7.76
C LEU A 90 74.76 -106.40 6.31
N LYS A 91 74.93 -107.31 5.33
CA LYS A 91 74.88 -106.95 3.91
C LYS A 91 73.48 -106.48 3.48
N GLN A 92 72.44 -107.09 4.03
CA GLN A 92 71.06 -106.67 3.79
C GLN A 92 70.80 -105.29 4.43
N ALA A 93 71.13 -105.11 5.70
CA ALA A 93 70.94 -103.85 6.41
C ALA A 93 71.72 -102.68 5.78
N LYS A 94 72.90 -102.94 5.19
CA LYS A 94 73.64 -101.93 4.39
C LYS A 94 72.88 -101.47 3.15
N ARG A 95 72.18 -102.38 2.46
CA ARG A 95 71.37 -102.03 1.28
C ARG A 95 70.12 -101.26 1.69
N GLU A 96 69.46 -101.70 2.76
CA GLU A 96 68.29 -101.02 3.32
C GLU A 96 68.66 -99.60 3.78
N LYS A 97 69.81 -99.41 4.41
CA LYS A 97 70.35 -98.09 4.77
C LYS A 97 70.51 -97.16 3.57
N GLU A 98 71.09 -97.64 2.48
CA GLU A 98 71.30 -96.80 1.29
C GLU A 98 69.97 -96.47 0.59
N ALA A 99 69.06 -97.44 0.49
CA ALA A 99 67.71 -97.21 -0.05
C ALA A 99 66.93 -96.18 0.78
N ILE A 100 66.97 -96.28 2.11
CA ILE A 100 66.35 -95.29 3.01
C ILE A 100 66.94 -93.89 2.79
N LYS A 101 68.25 -93.80 2.56
CA LYS A 101 68.91 -92.51 2.32
C LYS A 101 68.44 -91.87 1.00
N GLU A 102 68.39 -92.64 -0.08
CA GLU A 102 67.84 -92.19 -1.37
C GLU A 102 66.38 -91.76 -1.24
N ASP A 103 65.56 -92.54 -0.52
CA ASP A 103 64.16 -92.20 -0.25
C ASP A 103 64.03 -90.91 0.56
N MET A 104 64.91 -90.67 1.54
CA MET A 104 64.92 -89.42 2.33
C MET A 104 65.27 -88.20 1.47
N GLU A 105 66.29 -88.30 0.61
CA GLU A 105 66.67 -87.22 -0.31
C GLU A 105 65.51 -86.88 -1.26
N SER A 106 64.84 -87.89 -1.83
CA SER A 106 63.64 -87.72 -2.67
C SER A 106 62.47 -87.08 -1.91
N LEU A 107 62.26 -87.47 -0.65
CA LEU A 107 61.18 -86.91 0.17
C LEU A 107 61.43 -85.44 0.53
N GLU A 108 62.69 -85.06 0.79
CA GLU A 108 63.08 -83.66 1.02
C GLU A 108 62.82 -82.80 -0.22
N GLU A 109 63.19 -83.27 -1.42
CA GLU A 109 62.91 -82.58 -2.68
C GLU A 109 61.40 -82.40 -2.91
N GLN A 110 60.60 -83.44 -2.65
CA GLN A 110 59.14 -83.37 -2.76
C GLN A 110 58.54 -82.38 -1.75
N TYR A 111 59.06 -82.35 -0.52
CA TYR A 111 58.60 -81.41 0.51
C TYR A 111 58.86 -79.95 0.11
N ASP A 112 60.05 -79.65 -0.41
CA ASP A 112 60.39 -78.30 -0.87
C ASP A 112 59.56 -77.89 -2.10
N ALA A 113 59.31 -78.82 -3.03
CA ALA A 113 58.42 -78.60 -4.16
C ALA A 113 56.98 -78.29 -3.71
N LEU A 114 56.43 -79.08 -2.79
CA LEU A 114 55.09 -78.85 -2.23
C LEU A 114 54.99 -77.52 -1.47
N LYS A 115 56.04 -77.15 -0.72
CA LYS A 115 56.10 -75.86 -0.02
C LYS A 115 56.12 -74.70 -1.01
N ALA A 116 56.84 -74.82 -2.12
CA ALA A 116 56.84 -73.82 -3.18
C ALA A 116 55.48 -73.74 -3.89
N GLU A 117 54.84 -74.88 -4.16
CA GLU A 117 53.50 -74.95 -4.76
C GLU A 117 52.44 -74.31 -3.87
N LYS A 118 52.47 -74.58 -2.54
CA LYS A 118 51.58 -73.93 -1.57
C LYS A 118 51.70 -72.40 -1.59
N LYS A 119 52.91 -71.85 -1.71
CA LYS A 119 53.11 -70.40 -1.83
C LYS A 119 52.55 -69.84 -3.14
N ARG A 120 52.70 -70.59 -4.25
CA ARG A 120 52.15 -70.19 -5.55
C ARG A 120 50.62 -70.21 -5.54
N SER A 121 50.00 -71.20 -4.91
CA SER A 121 48.53 -71.27 -4.80
C SER A 121 47.97 -70.16 -3.90
N GLN A 122 48.65 -69.82 -2.80
CA GLN A 122 48.31 -68.67 -1.97
C GLN A 122 48.38 -67.35 -2.76
N ALA A 123 49.47 -67.11 -3.49
CA ALA A 123 49.61 -65.92 -4.33
C ALA A 123 48.53 -65.86 -5.43
N SER A 124 48.15 -67.01 -6.01
CA SER A 124 47.06 -67.08 -6.98
C SER A 124 45.71 -66.73 -6.35
N ALA A 125 45.42 -67.22 -5.14
CA ALA A 125 44.18 -66.93 -4.43
C ALA A 125 44.06 -65.44 -4.06
N GLU A 126 45.16 -64.81 -3.65
CA GLU A 126 45.23 -63.36 -3.40
C GLU A 126 44.99 -62.55 -4.68
N ALA A 127 45.58 -62.97 -5.81
CA ALA A 127 45.34 -62.34 -7.11
C ALA A 127 43.88 -62.47 -7.55
N ASP A 128 43.27 -63.64 -7.36
CA ASP A 128 41.85 -63.87 -7.67
C ASP A 128 40.94 -63.00 -6.79
N ALA A 129 41.24 -62.87 -5.49
CA ALA A 129 40.51 -61.99 -4.58
C ALA A 129 40.60 -60.51 -5.02
N ALA A 130 41.79 -60.06 -5.43
CA ALA A 130 42.01 -58.72 -5.94
C ALA A 130 41.24 -58.47 -7.25
N LEU A 131 41.25 -59.43 -8.19
CA LEU A 131 40.47 -59.35 -9.42
C LEU A 131 38.96 -59.31 -9.14
N GLN A 132 38.47 -60.12 -8.19
CA GLN A 132 37.07 -60.08 -7.78
C GLN A 132 36.67 -58.74 -7.16
N GLN A 133 37.58 -58.09 -6.42
CA GLN A 133 37.35 -56.74 -5.91
C GLN A 133 37.28 -55.72 -7.05
N GLN A 134 38.25 -55.74 -7.98
CA GLN A 134 38.25 -54.86 -9.16
C GLN A 134 36.98 -55.00 -10.00
N VAL A 135 36.49 -56.23 -10.20
CA VAL A 135 35.23 -56.47 -10.92
C VAL A 135 34.02 -55.90 -10.17
N ARG A 136 34.01 -55.93 -8.83
CA ARG A 136 32.95 -55.32 -8.02
C ARG A 136 32.97 -53.80 -8.15
N ASP A 137 34.14 -53.19 -8.07
CA ASP A 137 34.31 -51.75 -8.18
C ASP A 137 33.91 -51.26 -9.58
N LEU A 138 34.37 -51.92 -10.65
CA LEU A 138 33.98 -51.59 -12.03
C LEU A 138 32.47 -51.73 -12.28
N LYS A 139 31.81 -52.71 -11.65
CA LYS A 139 30.35 -52.84 -11.73
C LYS A 139 29.63 -51.67 -11.06
N HIS A 140 30.16 -51.18 -9.94
CA HIS A 140 29.63 -50.02 -9.24
C HIS A 140 29.80 -48.76 -10.09
N ASP A 141 31.01 -48.49 -10.58
CA ASP A 141 31.33 -47.34 -11.43
C ASP A 141 30.47 -47.32 -12.70
N LEU A 142 30.30 -48.48 -13.36
CA LEU A 142 29.43 -48.59 -14.53
C LEU A 142 27.97 -48.26 -14.20
N ALA A 143 27.47 -48.71 -13.04
CA ALA A 143 26.10 -48.42 -12.63
C ALA A 143 25.89 -46.92 -12.37
N ASP A 144 26.86 -46.23 -11.78
CA ASP A 144 26.77 -44.80 -11.55
C ASP A 144 26.89 -43.99 -12.85
N ALA A 145 27.81 -44.35 -13.74
CA ALA A 145 27.92 -43.74 -15.06
C ALA A 145 26.64 -43.89 -15.90
N LEU A 146 25.94 -45.03 -15.78
CA LEU A 146 24.65 -45.24 -16.44
C LEU A 146 23.55 -44.33 -15.87
N LYS A 147 23.48 -44.15 -14.54
CA LYS A 147 22.52 -43.21 -13.92
C LYS A 147 22.77 -41.77 -14.36
N GLU A 148 24.03 -41.35 -14.42
CA GLU A 148 24.41 -40.01 -14.87
C GLU A 148 24.03 -39.80 -16.34
N LYS A 149 24.31 -40.80 -17.20
CA LYS A 149 23.89 -40.78 -18.60
C LYS A 149 22.36 -40.68 -18.74
N ASP A 150 21.59 -41.43 -17.95
CA ASP A 150 20.13 -41.36 -17.97
C ASP A 150 19.61 -39.98 -17.54
N ALA A 151 20.25 -39.35 -16.55
CA ALA A 151 19.93 -37.99 -16.13
C ALA A 151 20.22 -36.98 -17.25
N ALA A 152 21.39 -37.07 -17.88
CA ALA A 152 21.76 -36.22 -19.02
C ALA A 152 20.81 -36.39 -20.22
N ILE A 153 20.34 -37.62 -20.50
CA ILE A 153 19.34 -37.88 -21.56
C ILE A 153 18.01 -37.20 -21.22
N LYS A 154 17.55 -37.29 -19.97
CA LYS A 154 16.32 -36.61 -19.53
C LYS A 154 16.43 -35.10 -19.70
N GLU A 155 17.54 -34.51 -19.26
CA GLU A 155 17.81 -33.08 -19.42
C GLU A 155 17.80 -32.67 -20.89
N LYS A 156 18.50 -33.41 -21.76
CA LYS A 156 18.51 -33.16 -23.20
C LYS A 156 17.09 -33.15 -23.78
N ASN A 157 16.25 -34.12 -23.43
CA ASN A 157 14.88 -34.18 -23.95
C ASN A 157 14.06 -32.97 -23.50
N THR A 158 14.19 -32.54 -22.23
CA THR A 158 13.50 -31.33 -21.76
C THR A 158 13.96 -30.07 -22.48
N LEU A 159 15.26 -29.94 -22.79
CA LEU A 159 15.79 -28.83 -23.57
C LEU A 159 15.29 -28.86 -25.02
N GLU A 160 15.15 -30.04 -25.61
CA GLU A 160 14.63 -30.21 -26.97
C GLU A 160 13.13 -29.82 -27.05
N GLU A 161 12.34 -30.17 -26.04
CA GLU A 161 10.95 -29.70 -25.89
C GLU A 161 10.87 -28.19 -25.74
N GLN A 162 11.69 -27.59 -24.85
CA GLN A 162 11.77 -26.14 -24.69
C GLN A 162 12.14 -25.43 -26.00
N LYS A 163 13.07 -26.00 -26.78
CA LYS A 163 13.46 -25.48 -28.09
C LYS A 163 12.29 -25.47 -29.08
N ILE A 164 11.46 -26.52 -29.09
CA ILE A 164 10.25 -26.58 -29.93
C ILE A 164 9.27 -25.49 -29.52
N THR A 165 8.99 -25.34 -28.22
CA THR A 165 8.08 -24.29 -27.70
C THR A 165 8.58 -22.90 -28.08
N LEU A 166 9.84 -22.56 -27.80
CA LEU A 166 10.42 -21.27 -28.16
C LEU A 166 10.41 -21.02 -29.67
N SER A 167 10.61 -22.06 -30.49
CA SER A 167 10.50 -21.93 -31.94
C SER A 167 9.07 -21.60 -32.39
N SER A 168 8.06 -22.20 -31.75
CA SER A 168 6.66 -21.91 -32.04
C SER A 168 6.25 -20.49 -31.60
N GLU A 169 6.68 -20.05 -30.42
CA GLU A 169 6.44 -18.69 -29.92
C GLU A 169 7.09 -17.64 -30.81
N ASN A 170 8.34 -17.87 -31.26
CA ASN A 170 8.99 -16.97 -32.22
C ASN A 170 8.26 -16.90 -33.56
N SER A 171 7.64 -17.99 -34.02
CA SER A 171 6.81 -17.96 -35.23
C SER A 171 5.57 -17.10 -35.02
N ALA A 172 4.85 -17.31 -33.90
CA ALA A 172 3.67 -16.53 -33.57
C ALA A 172 3.97 -15.03 -33.43
N LEU A 173 5.06 -14.67 -32.75
CA LEU A 173 5.50 -13.27 -32.62
C LEU A 173 5.85 -12.63 -33.96
N ARG A 174 6.42 -13.39 -34.91
CA ARG A 174 6.68 -12.89 -36.27
C ARG A 174 5.39 -12.62 -37.03
N GLU A 175 4.40 -13.51 -36.89
CA GLU A 175 3.08 -13.32 -37.49
C GLU A 175 2.35 -12.11 -36.90
N GLU A 176 2.37 -11.97 -35.57
CA GLU A 176 1.81 -10.81 -34.87
C GLU A 176 2.48 -9.50 -35.31
N LYS A 177 3.82 -9.48 -35.38
CA LYS A 177 4.58 -8.33 -35.87
C LYS A 177 4.15 -7.94 -37.29
N ASN A 178 4.05 -8.92 -38.19
CA ASN A 178 3.64 -8.66 -39.58
C ASN A 178 2.20 -8.11 -39.65
N ALA A 179 1.28 -8.66 -38.84
CA ALA A 179 -0.08 -8.17 -38.75
C ALA A 179 -0.14 -6.71 -38.24
N LEU A 180 0.68 -6.36 -37.25
CA LEU A 180 0.80 -4.99 -36.75
C LEU A 180 1.41 -4.03 -37.78
N GLU A 181 2.39 -4.47 -38.57
CA GLU A 181 2.93 -3.67 -39.68
C GLU A 181 1.86 -3.37 -40.73
N VAL A 182 1.05 -4.38 -41.10
CA VAL A 182 -0.10 -4.20 -42.02
C VAL A 182 -1.14 -3.26 -41.43
N ALA A 183 -1.52 -3.45 -40.17
CA ALA A 183 -2.49 -2.59 -39.49
C ALA A 183 -2.01 -1.13 -39.41
N LYS A 184 -0.71 -0.93 -39.14
CA LYS A 184 -0.08 0.39 -39.15
C LYS A 184 -0.15 1.04 -40.53
N GLU A 185 0.21 0.33 -41.59
CA GLU A 185 0.10 0.85 -42.96
C GLU A 185 -1.34 1.21 -43.33
N GLN A 186 -2.30 0.38 -42.91
CA GLN A 186 -3.72 0.65 -43.17
C GLN A 186 -4.21 1.90 -42.43
N ALA A 187 -3.85 2.06 -41.15
CA ALA A 187 -4.17 3.26 -40.38
C ALA A 187 -3.56 4.53 -41.00
N VAL A 188 -2.33 4.45 -41.54
CA VAL A 188 -1.70 5.57 -42.26
C VAL A 188 -2.51 5.93 -43.51
N LYS A 189 -2.93 4.94 -44.33
CA LYS A 189 -3.77 5.18 -45.51
C LYS A 189 -5.13 5.77 -45.14
N GLU A 190 -5.74 5.32 -44.04
CA GLU A 190 -7.00 5.87 -43.56
C GLU A 190 -6.84 7.34 -43.12
N LEU A 191 -5.76 7.68 -42.42
CA LEU A 191 -5.43 9.06 -42.08
C LEU A 191 -5.19 9.93 -43.32
N GLU A 192 -4.48 9.43 -44.31
CA GLU A 192 -4.29 10.12 -45.59
C GLU A 192 -5.63 10.32 -46.31
N ALA A 193 -6.49 9.30 -46.36
CA ALA A 193 -7.82 9.40 -46.97
C ALA A 193 -8.72 10.42 -46.25
N ILE A 194 -8.69 10.50 -44.91
CA ILE A 194 -9.42 11.51 -44.14
C ILE A 194 -8.93 12.92 -44.50
N LYS A 195 -7.61 13.09 -44.61
CA LYS A 195 -7.00 14.36 -45.05
C LYS A 195 -7.43 14.72 -46.46
N GLU A 196 -7.36 13.78 -47.42
CA GLU A 196 -7.72 14.01 -48.82
C GLU A 196 -9.21 14.30 -49.02
N ARG A 197 -10.10 13.67 -48.25
CA ARG A 197 -11.53 13.98 -48.29
C ARG A 197 -11.85 15.39 -47.80
N GLY A 198 -10.88 16.08 -47.20
CA GLY A 198 -11.07 17.42 -46.65
C GLY A 198 -12.16 17.43 -45.59
N GLU A 199 -12.38 16.31 -44.90
CA GLU A 199 -13.40 16.22 -43.84
C GLU A 199 -13.09 17.24 -42.73
N GLU A 200 -11.81 17.49 -42.46
CA GLU A 200 -11.34 18.56 -41.59
C GLU A 200 -11.77 19.94 -42.10
N ASP A 201 -11.48 20.28 -43.36
CA ASP A 201 -11.85 21.57 -43.97
C ASP A 201 -13.38 21.76 -44.03
N LYS A 202 -14.12 20.67 -44.28
CA LYS A 202 -15.58 20.67 -44.35
C LYS A 202 -16.20 20.93 -42.97
N LEU A 203 -15.66 20.30 -41.92
CA LEU A 203 -16.05 20.58 -40.53
C LEU A 203 -15.67 22.00 -40.13
N ARG A 204 -14.48 22.49 -40.53
CA ARG A 204 -14.02 23.86 -40.31
C ARG A 204 -14.96 24.89 -40.95
N TYR A 205 -15.34 24.65 -42.20
CA TYR A 205 -16.31 25.49 -42.92
C TYR A 205 -17.70 25.45 -42.27
N GLN A 206 -18.16 24.29 -41.79
CA GLN A 206 -19.42 24.19 -41.05
C GLN A 206 -19.39 24.98 -39.74
N VAL A 207 -18.29 24.92 -39.00
CA VAL A 207 -18.10 25.70 -37.76
C VAL A 207 -18.10 27.20 -38.08
N ASP A 208 -17.36 27.63 -39.11
CA ASP A 208 -17.32 29.04 -39.52
C ASP A 208 -18.69 29.53 -40.03
N SER A 209 -19.43 28.68 -40.75
CA SER A 209 -20.79 28.97 -41.21
C SER A 209 -21.76 29.11 -40.03
N LEU A 210 -21.71 28.21 -39.05
CA LEU A 210 -22.55 28.29 -37.85
C LEU A 210 -22.21 29.52 -37.01
N ARG A 211 -20.92 29.86 -36.91
CA ARG A 211 -20.47 31.08 -36.23
C ARG A 211 -21.02 32.34 -36.88
N ARG A 212 -21.00 32.40 -38.21
CA ARG A 212 -21.56 33.52 -38.98
C ARG A 212 -23.07 33.64 -38.82
N GLN A 213 -23.78 32.51 -38.82
CA GLN A 213 -25.23 32.49 -38.57
C GLN A 213 -25.60 32.98 -37.17
N LEU A 214 -24.78 32.65 -36.17
CA LEU A 214 -24.95 33.13 -34.81
C LEU A 214 -24.74 34.66 -34.74
N GLU A 215 -23.69 35.16 -35.37
CA GLU A 215 -23.37 36.60 -35.42
C GLU A 215 -24.47 37.39 -36.16
N GLU A 216 -24.96 36.87 -37.29
CA GLU A 216 -26.12 37.45 -37.98
C GLU A 216 -27.41 37.41 -37.15
N ALA A 217 -27.60 36.38 -36.31
CA ALA A 217 -28.76 36.29 -35.43
C ALA A 217 -28.69 37.32 -34.29
N ASP A 218 -27.51 37.51 -33.71
CA ASP A 218 -27.25 38.53 -32.70
C ASP A 218 -27.48 39.94 -33.27
N ASP A 219 -26.97 40.22 -34.48
CA ASP A 219 -27.18 41.50 -35.17
C ASP A 219 -28.67 41.74 -35.48
N ARG A 220 -29.41 40.72 -35.94
CA ARG A 220 -30.86 40.82 -36.17
C ARG A 220 -31.62 41.06 -34.87
N GLN A 221 -31.20 40.43 -33.78
CA GLN A 221 -31.80 40.65 -32.47
C GLN A 221 -31.53 42.07 -31.98
N ALA A 222 -30.32 42.59 -32.18
CA ALA A 222 -29.98 43.97 -31.86
C ALA A 222 -30.81 44.97 -32.67
N GLN A 223 -30.96 44.76 -33.98
CA GLN A 223 -31.82 45.59 -34.86
C GLN A 223 -33.29 45.52 -34.45
N ALA A 224 -33.82 44.33 -34.16
CA ALA A 224 -35.20 44.18 -33.72
C ALA A 224 -35.48 44.88 -32.37
N VAL A 225 -34.51 44.86 -31.46
CA VAL A 225 -34.59 45.61 -30.19
C VAL A 225 -34.54 47.12 -30.47
N GLU A 226 -33.67 47.59 -31.36
CA GLU A 226 -33.58 49.00 -31.74
C GLU A 226 -34.88 49.51 -32.39
N GLU A 227 -35.44 48.77 -33.36
CA GLU A 227 -36.72 49.09 -34.00
C GLU A 227 -37.87 49.11 -32.98
N ALA A 228 -37.93 48.13 -32.07
CA ALA A 228 -38.96 48.09 -31.02
C ALA A 228 -38.84 49.27 -30.04
N ILE A 229 -37.62 49.70 -29.72
CA ILE A 229 -37.38 50.92 -28.92
C ILE A 229 -37.85 52.16 -29.70
N GLN A 230 -37.49 52.28 -30.99
CA GLN A 230 -37.90 53.40 -31.83
C GLN A 230 -39.43 53.50 -31.95
N GLU A 231 -40.12 52.38 -32.18
CA GLU A 231 -41.58 52.31 -32.25
C GLU A 231 -42.23 52.75 -30.93
N LYS A 232 -41.72 52.28 -29.79
CA LYS A 232 -42.17 52.71 -28.46
C LYS A 232 -41.98 54.21 -28.25
N VAL A 233 -40.85 54.77 -28.64
CA VAL A 233 -40.57 56.21 -28.53
C VAL A 233 -41.52 57.05 -29.41
N VAL A 234 -41.82 56.60 -30.63
CA VAL A 234 -42.78 57.31 -31.52
C VAL A 234 -44.20 57.25 -30.94
N SER A 235 -44.65 56.07 -30.53
CA SER A 235 -45.93 55.84 -29.85
C SER A 235 -46.09 56.72 -28.61
N PHE A 236 -45.02 56.80 -27.79
CA PHE A 236 -44.99 57.65 -26.62
C PHE A 236 -45.13 59.14 -26.99
N LYS A 237 -44.34 59.63 -27.96
CA LYS A 237 -44.43 61.02 -28.44
C LYS A 237 -45.81 61.39 -28.98
N GLU A 238 -46.49 60.48 -29.68
CA GLU A 238 -47.85 60.71 -30.18
C GLU A 238 -48.88 60.76 -29.05
N LYS A 239 -48.79 59.84 -28.07
CA LYS A 239 -49.63 59.85 -26.87
C LYS A 239 -49.40 61.11 -26.04
N PHE A 240 -48.16 61.53 -25.87
CA PHE A 240 -47.80 62.77 -25.17
C PHE A 240 -48.40 63.99 -25.89
N ARG A 241 -48.24 64.09 -27.22
CA ARG A 241 -48.84 65.19 -28.01
C ARG A 241 -50.37 65.23 -27.94
N THR A 242 -51.04 64.08 -28.02
CA THR A 242 -52.51 64.02 -27.94
C THR A 242 -53.02 64.34 -26.55
N SER A 243 -52.35 63.84 -25.50
CA SER A 243 -52.63 64.20 -24.09
C SER A 243 -52.45 65.70 -23.85
N LEU A 244 -51.35 66.29 -24.33
CA LEU A 244 -51.08 67.72 -24.19
C LEU A 244 -52.11 68.57 -24.93
N ALA A 245 -52.50 68.18 -26.16
CA ALA A 245 -53.51 68.88 -26.93
C ALA A 245 -54.88 68.86 -26.24
N ALA A 246 -55.31 67.71 -25.73
CA ALA A 246 -56.57 67.57 -24.99
C ALA A 246 -56.59 68.41 -23.71
N ARG A 247 -55.44 68.53 -23.02
CA ARG A 247 -55.32 69.35 -21.81
C ARG A 247 -55.36 70.86 -22.09
N ILE A 248 -54.81 71.30 -23.23
CA ILE A 248 -54.93 72.69 -23.69
C ILE A 248 -56.39 73.03 -24.05
N GLU A 249 -57.07 72.12 -24.76
CA GLU A 249 -58.46 72.31 -25.18
C GLU A 249 -59.41 72.42 -23.97
N SER A 250 -59.26 71.52 -22.99
CA SER A 250 -60.01 71.55 -21.72
C SER A 250 -59.83 72.88 -20.97
N ASN A 251 -58.60 73.40 -20.86
CA ASN A 251 -58.34 74.67 -20.19
C ASN A 251 -58.91 75.87 -20.96
N THR A 252 -58.96 75.83 -22.30
CA THR A 252 -59.59 76.89 -23.10
C THR A 252 -61.12 76.90 -23.01
N GLU A 253 -61.74 75.75 -22.73
CA GLU A 253 -63.19 75.62 -22.56
C GLU A 253 -63.63 76.10 -21.16
N GLU A 254 -62.82 75.81 -20.13
CA GLU A 254 -63.03 76.24 -18.74
C GLU A 254 -62.94 77.78 -18.57
N VAL A 255 -62.03 78.44 -19.28
CA VAL A 255 -61.93 79.92 -19.34
C VAL A 255 -63.11 80.55 -20.10
N ARG A 256 -63.75 79.82 -21.03
CA ARG A 256 -64.91 80.31 -21.79
C ARG A 256 -66.21 80.27 -20.98
N GLU A 257 -66.35 79.30 -20.06
CA GLU A 257 -67.49 79.24 -19.13
C GLU A 257 -67.35 80.24 -17.97
N GLN A 258 -66.13 80.48 -17.44
CA GLN A 258 -65.90 81.45 -16.37
C GLN A 258 -66.22 82.91 -16.76
N VAL A 259 -66.08 83.28 -18.04
CA VAL A 259 -66.34 84.67 -18.53
C VAL A 259 -67.85 84.98 -18.72
N THR A 260 -68.75 83.99 -18.58
CA THR A 260 -70.20 84.23 -18.69
C THR A 260 -70.97 84.10 -17.37
N ALA A 261 -70.29 83.65 -16.31
CA ALA A 261 -70.82 83.51 -14.95
C ALA A 261 -70.12 84.42 -13.90
N GLU A 262 -69.25 85.34 -14.33
CA GLU A 262 -68.71 86.46 -13.53
C GLU A 262 -69.64 87.69 -13.63
N LYS A 263 -70.93 87.45 -13.30
CA LYS A 263 -72.03 88.42 -13.20
C LYS A 263 -72.08 89.00 -11.80
N ASP A 264 -72.52 90.26 -11.67
CA ASP A 264 -73.51 90.74 -10.68
C ASP A 264 -73.58 90.01 -9.31
N ALA A 265 -72.43 89.76 -8.72
CA ALA A 265 -72.22 89.26 -7.37
C ALA A 265 -70.71 89.45 -7.07
N GLU A 266 -70.24 90.50 -6.41
CA GLU A 266 -70.90 91.18 -5.31
C GLU A 266 -70.20 92.50 -5.01
N PHE A 267 -70.98 93.58 -5.18
CA PHE A 267 -70.96 94.80 -4.39
C PHE A 267 -71.45 94.49 -2.95
N ALA A 268 -70.91 93.42 -2.35
CA ALA A 268 -71.21 92.97 -1.00
C ALA A 268 -69.90 92.61 -0.29
N ALA A 269 -69.03 93.62 -0.13
CA ALA A 269 -68.54 94.03 1.20
C ALA A 269 -67.19 94.77 1.16
N THR A 270 -67.20 96.00 0.67
CA THR A 270 -66.28 97.05 1.15
C THR A 270 -66.90 97.75 2.36
N LEU A 271 -67.07 97.02 3.47
CA LEU A 271 -67.13 97.53 4.87
C LEU A 271 -67.36 96.37 5.89
N LEU A 272 -66.52 95.34 5.80
CA LEU A 272 -66.16 94.46 6.93
C LEU A 272 -64.63 94.43 7.05
N SER A 273 -64.05 95.63 6.97
CA SER A 273 -62.62 95.90 7.09
C SER A 273 -62.16 96.13 8.53
N GLU A 274 -62.95 95.77 9.56
CA GLU A 274 -62.45 95.74 10.95
C GLU A 274 -63.39 95.00 11.92
N LYS A 275 -63.56 93.70 11.70
CA LYS A 275 -63.87 92.76 12.79
C LYS A 275 -63.29 91.39 12.46
N LYS A 276 -61.97 91.37 12.43
CA LYS A 276 -61.07 90.24 12.26
C LYS A 276 -61.10 89.37 13.53
N GLN A 277 -62.25 88.81 13.85
CA GLN A 277 -62.49 88.03 15.06
C GLN A 277 -63.91 87.47 15.04
N SER A 278 -64.04 86.17 15.36
CA SER A 278 -65.28 85.40 15.56
C SER A 278 -66.00 84.89 14.30
N HIS A 279 -65.33 84.03 13.55
CA HIS A 279 -65.70 82.60 13.44
C HIS A 279 -64.71 81.87 12.54
N GLN A 280 -63.42 81.98 12.92
CA GLN A 280 -62.41 80.92 12.75
C GLN A 280 -62.71 79.79 13.76
N GLU A 281 -63.92 79.25 13.78
CA GLU A 281 -64.40 78.36 14.86
C GLU A 281 -65.23 77.14 14.37
N GLY A 282 -65.13 76.79 13.09
CA GLY A 282 -65.59 75.49 12.58
C GLY A 282 -64.46 74.61 12.04
N PHE A 283 -63.37 75.24 11.58
CA PHE A 283 -62.16 74.58 11.07
C PHE A 283 -61.03 74.56 12.12
N ALA A 284 -61.18 75.32 13.20
CA ALA A 284 -60.27 75.33 14.35
C ALA A 284 -60.63 74.30 15.43
N ARG A 285 -61.88 73.84 15.58
CA ARG A 285 -62.16 72.78 16.58
C ARG A 285 -61.65 71.40 16.17
N GLY A 286 -61.62 71.09 14.87
CA GLY A 286 -61.06 69.82 14.37
C GLY A 286 -59.56 69.86 14.05
N GLN A 287 -58.94 71.05 13.92
CA GLN A 287 -57.48 71.18 13.76
C GLN A 287 -56.77 71.50 15.08
N GLU A 288 -57.46 72.06 16.08
CA GLU A 288 -56.89 72.34 17.40
C GLU A 288 -57.15 71.19 18.38
N GLU A 289 -58.24 70.40 18.24
CA GLU A 289 -58.35 69.09 18.93
C GLU A 289 -57.35 68.07 18.35
N ALA A 290 -57.13 68.05 17.03
CA ALA A 290 -56.10 67.20 16.44
C ALA A 290 -54.68 67.68 16.75
N LYS A 291 -54.47 68.99 16.97
CA LYS A 291 -53.16 69.56 17.35
C LYS A 291 -52.90 69.45 18.85
N GLU A 292 -53.89 69.60 19.73
CA GLU A 292 -53.76 69.32 21.16
C GLU A 292 -53.63 67.81 21.44
N GLU A 293 -54.30 66.94 20.66
CA GLU A 293 -54.13 65.49 20.73
C GLU A 293 -52.75 65.06 20.19
N LEU A 294 -52.27 65.67 19.09
CA LEU A 294 -50.87 65.49 18.63
C LEU A 294 -49.84 66.10 19.55
N GLU A 295 -50.08 67.26 20.18
CA GLU A 295 -49.15 67.88 21.13
C GLU A 295 -49.12 67.14 22.46
N ALA A 296 -50.24 66.58 22.92
CA ALA A 296 -50.30 65.67 24.07
C ALA A 296 -49.59 64.34 23.77
N GLU A 297 -49.79 63.75 22.59
CA GLU A 297 -49.05 62.55 22.17
C GLU A 297 -47.56 62.86 22.01
N VAL A 298 -47.16 63.97 21.38
CA VAL A 298 -45.76 64.38 21.24
C VAL A 298 -45.12 64.67 22.60
N GLN A 299 -45.87 65.21 23.56
CA GLN A 299 -45.35 65.44 24.91
C GLN A 299 -45.26 64.12 25.71
N GLU A 300 -46.19 63.18 25.54
CA GLU A 300 -46.05 61.81 26.05
C GLU A 300 -44.80 61.14 25.45
N TRP A 301 -44.55 61.30 24.15
CA TRP A 301 -43.35 60.80 23.48
C TRP A 301 -42.07 61.46 23.98
N LYS A 302 -42.08 62.75 24.30
CA LYS A 302 -40.93 63.43 24.93
C LYS A 302 -40.66 62.92 26.34
N ASP A 303 -41.69 62.78 27.19
CA ASP A 303 -41.56 62.25 28.54
C ASP A 303 -41.15 60.76 28.54
N ARG A 304 -41.54 60.00 27.51
CA ARG A 304 -41.17 58.59 27.33
C ARG A 304 -39.76 58.45 26.76
N LEU A 305 -39.34 59.35 25.87
CA LEU A 305 -37.95 59.47 25.42
C LEU A 305 -37.03 59.88 26.56
N GLU A 306 -37.43 60.78 27.45
CA GLU A 306 -36.68 61.12 28.67
C GLU A 306 -36.60 59.95 29.63
N ARG A 307 -37.67 59.15 29.79
CA ARG A 307 -37.61 57.89 30.55
C ARG A 307 -36.65 56.87 29.92
N VAL A 308 -36.63 56.76 28.59
CA VAL A 308 -35.69 55.88 27.87
C VAL A 308 -34.25 56.41 27.96
N LYS A 309 -34.02 57.72 27.87
CA LYS A 309 -32.71 58.35 28.10
C LYS A 309 -32.23 58.16 29.53
N LYS A 310 -33.12 58.27 30.51
CA LYS A 310 -32.83 58.01 31.92
C LYS A 310 -32.52 56.53 32.17
N ALA A 311 -33.30 55.61 31.60
CA ALA A 311 -33.04 54.16 31.69
C ALA A 311 -31.76 53.75 30.95
N SER A 312 -31.42 54.40 29.83
CA SER A 312 -30.16 54.23 29.11
C SER A 312 -28.97 54.75 29.92
N GLY A 313 -29.10 55.92 30.57
CA GLY A 313 -28.08 56.47 31.45
C GLY A 313 -27.86 55.63 32.70
N GLU A 314 -28.93 55.13 33.34
CA GLU A 314 -28.85 54.20 34.48
C GLU A 314 -28.27 52.83 34.07
N ALA A 315 -28.50 52.37 32.83
CA ALA A 315 -27.89 51.16 32.30
C ALA A 315 -26.39 51.35 31.96
N GLU A 316 -25.99 52.52 31.46
CA GLU A 316 -24.57 52.85 31.22
C GLU A 316 -23.80 53.13 32.52
N GLU A 317 -24.46 53.68 33.54
CA GLU A 317 -23.88 53.85 34.88
C GLU A 317 -23.68 52.48 35.57
N ARG A 318 -24.64 51.56 35.48
CA ARG A 318 -24.46 50.16 35.91
C ARG A 318 -23.39 49.41 35.11
N TYR A 319 -23.22 49.72 33.83
CA TYR A 319 -22.15 49.18 32.99
C TYR A 319 -20.77 49.74 33.37
N ARG A 320 -20.70 51.04 33.73
CA ARG A 320 -19.49 51.71 34.21
C ARG A 320 -19.08 51.20 35.60
N GLU A 321 -20.04 51.01 36.51
CA GLU A 321 -19.83 50.37 37.83
C GLU A 321 -19.42 48.90 37.69
N GLY A 322 -19.99 48.15 36.73
CA GLY A 322 -19.58 46.78 36.39
C GLY A 322 -18.17 46.68 35.80
N LEU A 323 -17.77 47.64 34.96
CA LEU A 323 -16.40 47.74 34.41
C LEU A 323 -15.36 48.14 35.46
N GLU A 324 -15.72 48.99 36.42
CA GLU A 324 -14.86 49.35 37.55
C GLU A 324 -14.76 48.25 38.62
N ALA A 325 -15.80 47.42 38.79
CA ALA A 325 -15.74 46.20 39.59
C ALA A 325 -14.86 45.13 38.91
N GLY A 326 -15.00 44.95 37.58
CA GLY A 326 -14.16 44.03 36.79
C GLY A 326 -12.67 44.42 36.72
N ARG A 327 -12.34 45.72 36.74
CA ARG A 327 -10.95 46.21 36.83
C ARG A 327 -10.30 46.00 38.21
N ARG A 328 -11.09 45.96 39.30
CA ARG A 328 -10.58 45.66 40.65
C ARG A 328 -10.35 44.16 40.90
N GLU A 329 -10.95 43.28 40.09
CA GLU A 329 -10.85 41.81 40.22
C GLU A 329 -10.02 41.11 39.12
N GLY A 330 -9.36 41.87 38.24
CA GLY A 330 -8.33 41.33 37.34
C GLY A 330 -8.81 40.28 36.34
N ARG A 331 -10.06 40.35 35.87
CA ARG A 331 -10.60 39.48 34.82
C ARG A 331 -11.09 40.30 33.64
N THR A 332 -10.56 40.01 32.45
CA THR A 332 -10.97 40.58 31.17
C THR A 332 -12.30 39.95 30.72
N ALA A 333 -13.39 40.34 31.36
CA ALA A 333 -14.76 40.00 30.98
C ALA A 333 -15.27 40.94 29.88
N GLY A 334 -14.52 41.06 28.79
CA GLY A 334 -14.82 42.00 27.71
C GLY A 334 -15.92 41.52 26.76
N LYS A 335 -16.10 40.21 26.61
CA LYS A 335 -16.96 39.68 25.54
C LYS A 335 -18.38 39.33 26.02
N ASP A 336 -18.48 38.61 27.13
CA ASP A 336 -19.79 38.17 27.67
C ASP A 336 -20.64 39.34 28.22
N VAL A 337 -20.01 40.48 28.55
CA VAL A 337 -20.69 41.71 29.00
C VAL A 337 -21.07 42.62 27.81
N GLU A 338 -20.36 42.51 26.69
CA GLU A 338 -20.66 43.20 25.44
C GLU A 338 -21.78 42.50 24.67
N ASP A 339 -21.84 41.17 24.73
CA ASP A 339 -22.93 40.37 24.18
C ASP A 339 -24.25 40.62 24.93
N ALA A 340 -24.24 40.73 26.27
CA ALA A 340 -25.43 41.10 27.05
C ALA A 340 -25.88 42.57 26.80
N ARG A 341 -24.95 43.48 26.49
CA ARG A 341 -25.25 44.87 26.11
C ARG A 341 -25.89 44.94 24.73
N GLU A 342 -25.41 44.17 23.76
CA GLU A 342 -25.99 44.13 22.41
C GLU A 342 -27.32 43.37 22.38
N GLU A 343 -27.52 42.39 23.25
CA GLU A 343 -28.81 41.67 23.40
C GLU A 343 -29.88 42.56 24.04
N GLY A 344 -29.56 43.28 25.12
CA GLY A 344 -30.48 44.28 25.70
C GLY A 344 -30.78 45.47 24.76
N LYS A 345 -29.79 45.89 23.94
CA LYS A 345 -30.01 46.89 22.88
C LYS A 345 -30.83 46.32 21.72
N ARG A 346 -30.75 45.02 21.41
CA ARG A 346 -31.54 44.37 20.36
C ARG A 346 -32.99 44.20 20.78
N GLU A 347 -33.26 43.75 22.01
CA GLU A 347 -34.63 43.62 22.53
C GLU A 347 -35.32 44.98 22.64
N ALA A 348 -34.66 45.99 23.19
CA ALA A 348 -35.20 47.35 23.25
C ALA A 348 -35.42 47.96 21.84
N ARG A 349 -34.59 47.60 20.85
CA ARG A 349 -34.79 48.01 19.44
C ARG A 349 -35.87 47.21 18.72
N ALA A 350 -36.15 45.99 19.14
CA ALA A 350 -37.19 45.14 18.54
C ALA A 350 -38.58 45.55 19.04
N GLU A 351 -38.77 45.70 20.35
CA GLU A 351 -40.02 46.21 20.94
C GLU A 351 -40.33 47.63 20.44
N ALA A 352 -39.34 48.52 20.43
CA ALA A 352 -39.54 49.89 19.94
C ALA A 352 -39.85 49.96 18.44
N LYS A 353 -39.48 48.94 17.65
CA LYS A 353 -39.73 48.91 16.19
C LYS A 353 -41.07 48.27 15.85
N GLU A 354 -41.51 47.27 16.62
CA GLU A 354 -42.81 46.62 16.45
C GLU A 354 -43.96 47.55 16.90
N GLU A 355 -43.84 48.20 18.06
CA GLU A 355 -44.83 49.21 18.52
C GLU A 355 -44.87 50.45 17.61
N TRP A 356 -43.72 50.87 17.04
CA TRP A 356 -43.69 51.99 16.09
C TRP A 356 -44.37 51.65 14.77
N SER A 357 -44.19 50.43 14.27
CA SER A 357 -44.79 50.00 13.01
C SER A 357 -46.30 49.89 13.12
N GLU A 358 -46.85 49.41 14.25
CA GLU A 358 -48.29 49.31 14.46
C GLU A 358 -48.97 50.68 14.58
N LYS A 359 -48.35 51.63 15.30
CA LYS A 359 -48.90 52.99 15.43
C LYS A 359 -48.72 53.84 14.18
N TYR A 360 -47.59 53.72 13.47
CA TYR A 360 -47.41 54.39 12.17
C TYR A 360 -48.47 53.92 11.17
N ASN A 361 -48.73 52.62 11.08
CA ASN A 361 -49.78 52.07 10.22
C ASN A 361 -51.18 52.49 10.68
N SER A 362 -51.43 52.66 11.98
CA SER A 362 -52.69 53.21 12.49
C SER A 362 -52.91 54.68 12.13
N VAL A 363 -51.86 55.51 12.10
CA VAL A 363 -51.95 56.93 11.74
C VAL A 363 -52.13 57.08 10.23
N VAL A 364 -51.41 56.30 9.43
CA VAL A 364 -51.57 56.25 7.96
C VAL A 364 -52.96 55.76 7.57
N ALA A 365 -53.47 54.69 8.20
CA ALA A 365 -54.82 54.17 7.94
C ALA A 365 -55.94 55.18 8.30
N ARG A 366 -55.77 56.01 9.34
CA ARG A 366 -56.72 57.09 9.69
C ARG A 366 -56.68 58.26 8.71
N LEU A 367 -55.52 58.55 8.13
CA LEU A 367 -55.35 59.57 7.09
C LEU A 367 -55.90 59.11 5.73
N GLU A 368 -55.85 57.80 5.44
CA GLU A 368 -56.43 57.17 4.25
C GLU A 368 -57.97 57.04 4.35
N ALA A 369 -58.53 56.67 5.51
CA ALA A 369 -59.98 56.51 5.71
C ALA A 369 -60.80 57.81 5.57
N ASN A 370 -60.19 58.97 5.78
CA ASN A 370 -60.83 60.29 5.59
C ASN A 370 -60.67 60.84 4.15
N GLY A 371 -60.21 60.02 3.19
CA GLY A 371 -59.79 60.42 1.84
C GLY A 371 -60.75 60.15 0.67
N GLY A 372 -61.97 59.64 0.89
CA GLY A 372 -62.89 59.27 -0.20
C GLY A 372 -63.76 60.41 -0.75
N ASN A 373 -63.21 61.31 -1.59
CA ASN A 373 -63.89 62.02 -2.69
C ASN A 373 -62.91 62.98 -3.41
N GLU A 374 -62.69 62.80 -4.71
CA GLU A 374 -61.40 63.09 -5.35
C GLU A 374 -61.26 64.46 -6.06
N ASN A 375 -62.27 65.33 -6.04
CA ASN A 375 -62.27 66.54 -6.88
C ASN A 375 -62.07 67.90 -6.19
N ILE A 376 -61.69 67.94 -4.91
CA ILE A 376 -61.31 69.20 -4.21
C ILE A 376 -59.87 69.14 -3.65
N ARG A 377 -59.13 68.05 -3.92
CA ARG A 377 -57.87 67.76 -3.22
C ARG A 377 -56.60 68.36 -3.83
N ARG A 378 -56.62 68.88 -5.07
CA ARG A 378 -55.36 69.20 -5.77
C ARG A 378 -54.68 70.52 -5.43
N GLU A 379 -55.34 71.55 -4.87
CA GLU A 379 -54.64 72.85 -4.74
C GLU A 379 -54.59 73.51 -3.36
N VAL A 380 -55.32 73.04 -2.35
CA VAL A 380 -55.22 73.64 -0.98
C VAL A 380 -54.82 72.63 0.10
N LYS A 381 -54.86 71.32 -0.18
CA LYS A 381 -54.41 70.30 0.78
C LYS A 381 -53.00 69.77 0.52
N ALA A 382 -52.45 69.88 -0.69
CA ALA A 382 -51.08 69.44 -0.97
C ALA A 382 -50.05 70.28 -0.20
N GLU A 383 -50.15 71.62 -0.21
CA GLU A 383 -49.13 72.47 0.45
C GLU A 383 -49.18 72.40 1.99
N GLN A 384 -50.35 72.17 2.60
CA GLN A 384 -50.49 72.02 4.05
C GLN A 384 -50.16 70.61 4.55
N VAL A 385 -50.51 69.57 3.76
CA VAL A 385 -50.09 68.19 4.05
C VAL A 385 -48.59 68.05 3.82
N ASP A 386 -48.01 68.69 2.80
CA ASP A 386 -46.58 68.70 2.56
C ASP A 386 -45.82 69.53 3.61
N LYS A 387 -46.39 70.64 4.11
CA LYS A 387 -45.85 71.33 5.31
C LYS A 387 -45.91 70.46 6.58
N ALA A 388 -47.01 69.74 6.80
CA ALA A 388 -47.15 68.87 7.96
C ALA A 388 -46.20 67.66 7.89
N VAL A 389 -46.11 67.03 6.71
CA VAL A 389 -45.16 65.95 6.44
C VAL A 389 -43.73 66.46 6.56
N LYS A 390 -43.40 67.64 6.03
CA LYS A 390 -42.08 68.27 6.20
C LYS A 390 -41.75 68.62 7.64
N THR A 391 -42.71 69.13 8.41
CA THR A 391 -42.52 69.43 9.85
C THR A 391 -42.33 68.14 10.65
N ILE A 392 -43.09 67.09 10.34
CA ILE A 392 -42.91 65.76 10.94
C ILE A 392 -41.55 65.18 10.53
N LYS A 393 -41.14 65.31 9.25
CA LYS A 393 -39.81 64.89 8.76
C LYS A 393 -38.68 65.65 9.45
N GLU A 394 -38.84 66.96 9.70
CA GLU A 394 -37.87 67.80 10.41
C GLU A 394 -37.81 67.45 11.90
N ILE A 395 -38.93 67.21 12.57
CA ILE A 395 -38.99 66.75 13.98
C ILE A 395 -38.39 65.35 14.11
N MET A 396 -38.72 64.43 13.19
CA MET A 396 -38.19 63.06 13.15
C MET A 396 -36.70 63.04 12.83
N SER A 397 -36.23 63.92 11.94
CA SER A 397 -34.81 64.11 11.67
C SER A 397 -34.09 64.68 12.90
N GLY A 398 -34.66 65.70 13.56
CA GLY A 398 -34.13 66.28 14.79
C GLY A 398 -34.02 65.26 15.93
N LEU A 399 -35.07 64.46 16.15
CA LEU A 399 -35.07 63.39 17.14
C LEU A 399 -34.09 62.26 16.79
N TYR A 400 -33.96 61.90 15.51
CA TYR A 400 -32.97 60.91 15.06
C TYR A 400 -31.53 61.40 15.26
N TYR A 401 -31.26 62.69 15.02
CA TYR A 401 -29.94 63.28 15.28
C TYR A 401 -29.66 63.47 16.77
N ASP A 402 -30.65 63.84 17.59
CA ASP A 402 -30.49 63.98 19.04
C ASP A 402 -30.31 62.64 19.75
N VAL A 403 -31.00 61.57 19.30
CA VAL A 403 -30.79 60.20 19.79
C VAL A 403 -29.40 59.69 19.39
N LYS A 404 -28.96 59.99 18.16
CA LYS A 404 -27.61 59.65 17.66
C LYS A 404 -26.50 60.42 18.38
N ALA A 405 -26.73 61.70 18.71
CA ALA A 405 -25.80 62.52 19.49
C ALA A 405 -25.68 62.03 20.94
N SER A 406 -26.79 61.64 21.58
CA SER A 406 -26.76 61.05 22.94
C SER A 406 -26.16 59.63 23.01
N LEU A 407 -25.91 58.97 21.86
CA LEU A 407 -25.33 57.62 21.77
C LEU A 407 -23.83 57.61 21.42
N THR A 408 -23.17 58.77 21.28
CA THR A 408 -21.79 58.86 20.76
C THR A 408 -20.81 59.69 21.59
N ASP A 409 -21.15 60.09 22.81
CA ASP A 409 -20.32 61.01 23.61
C ASP A 409 -19.46 60.28 24.67
N GLU A 410 -18.21 59.91 24.31
CA GLU A 410 -16.99 60.11 25.14
C GLU A 410 -15.72 59.55 24.44
N SER A 411 -14.93 60.50 23.92
CA SER A 411 -13.49 60.49 23.61
C SER A 411 -12.86 59.31 22.84
N TYR A 412 -12.55 59.54 21.57
CA TYR A 412 -11.17 59.41 21.06
C TYR A 412 -10.95 60.40 19.91
N ASP A 413 -10.18 61.44 20.21
CA ASP A 413 -9.65 62.41 19.25
C ASP A 413 -8.53 61.77 18.41
N ALA A 414 -8.63 61.87 17.08
CA ALA A 414 -7.68 62.63 16.25
C ALA A 414 -7.96 62.37 14.76
N ALA A 415 -8.33 63.43 14.05
CA ALA A 415 -8.16 63.63 12.60
C ALA A 415 -8.73 62.59 11.62
N GLU A 416 -9.75 63.05 10.90
CA GLU A 416 -10.34 62.52 9.67
C GLU A 416 -11.00 61.14 9.77
N ILE A 417 -12.31 61.19 9.95
CA ILE A 417 -13.20 60.34 9.14
C ILE A 417 -13.19 60.99 7.73
N PRO A 418 -12.46 60.50 6.68
CA PRO A 418 -12.87 60.84 5.32
C PRO A 418 -14.32 60.36 5.20
N PRO A 419 -15.16 60.93 4.33
CA PRO A 419 -16.63 60.84 4.36
C PRO A 419 -17.34 59.46 4.45
N ILE A 420 -16.76 58.35 4.92
CA ILE A 420 -17.24 56.97 4.79
C ILE A 420 -17.99 56.43 6.00
N VAL A 421 -17.68 56.84 7.25
CA VAL A 421 -18.70 56.76 8.32
C VAL A 421 -19.86 57.72 7.98
N MET A 422 -19.55 58.82 7.28
CA MET A 422 -20.54 59.61 6.55
C MET A 422 -21.14 58.87 5.32
N LYS A 423 -20.56 57.79 4.75
CA LYS A 423 -21.11 57.01 3.61
C LYS A 423 -22.07 55.92 4.07
N SER A 424 -22.01 55.41 5.30
CA SER A 424 -23.08 54.51 5.78
C SER A 424 -24.36 55.31 6.04
N ILE A 425 -24.21 56.51 6.61
CA ILE A 425 -25.30 57.46 6.83
C ILE A 425 -25.70 58.12 5.50
N LYS A 426 -24.77 58.62 4.68
CA LYS A 426 -25.06 59.12 3.33
C LYS A 426 -25.61 58.03 2.45
N SER A 427 -25.12 56.79 2.39
CA SER A 427 -25.70 55.77 1.51
C SER A 427 -27.11 55.38 1.95
N ARG A 428 -27.45 55.32 3.24
CA ARG A 428 -28.83 55.00 3.65
C ARG A 428 -29.77 56.20 3.56
N THR A 429 -29.25 57.40 3.75
CA THR A 429 -29.99 58.64 3.45
C THR A 429 -30.08 58.88 1.94
N VAL A 430 -29.10 58.41 1.15
CA VAL A 430 -29.03 58.45 -0.33
C VAL A 430 -29.83 57.31 -0.94
N THR A 431 -30.01 56.14 -0.31
CA THR A 431 -30.93 55.11 -0.78
C THR A 431 -32.35 55.45 -0.39
N ALA A 432 -32.56 56.15 0.74
CA ALA A 432 -33.86 56.76 1.01
C ALA A 432 -34.14 57.96 0.09
N ILE A 433 -33.13 58.77 -0.25
CA ILE A 433 -33.24 59.85 -1.24
C ILE A 433 -33.23 59.31 -2.68
N GLN A 434 -32.70 58.12 -2.98
CA GLN A 434 -32.79 57.45 -4.30
C GLN A 434 -34.07 56.64 -4.42
N ALA A 435 -34.65 56.13 -3.33
CA ALA A 435 -36.01 55.60 -3.37
C ALA A 435 -37.03 56.73 -3.58
N LEU A 436 -36.75 57.92 -3.03
CA LEU A 436 -37.55 59.13 -3.24
C LEU A 436 -37.22 59.85 -4.56
N SER A 437 -35.99 59.73 -5.09
CA SER A 437 -35.64 60.15 -6.46
C SER A 437 -36.00 59.11 -7.51
N GLN A 438 -36.23 57.85 -7.16
CA GLN A 438 -36.86 56.87 -8.08
C GLN A 438 -38.35 57.13 -8.21
N GLU A 439 -39.01 57.73 -7.21
CA GLU A 439 -40.37 58.25 -7.35
C GLU A 439 -40.43 59.55 -8.18
N GLU A 440 -39.37 60.39 -8.17
CA GLU A 440 -39.28 61.58 -9.03
C GLU A 440 -38.68 61.28 -10.44
N GLU A 441 -37.84 60.25 -10.61
CA GLU A 441 -37.36 59.78 -11.94
C GLU A 441 -38.38 58.85 -12.64
N GLU A 442 -39.28 58.16 -11.91
CA GLU A 442 -40.48 57.54 -12.52
C GLU A 442 -41.49 58.59 -13.02
N GLU A 443 -41.42 59.85 -12.55
CA GLU A 443 -42.16 60.99 -13.11
C GLU A 443 -41.43 61.71 -14.28
N GLU A 444 -40.10 61.58 -14.43
CA GLU A 444 -39.36 62.00 -15.63
C GLU A 444 -39.22 60.88 -16.71
N GLU A 445 -39.59 59.62 -16.43
CA GLU A 445 -39.80 58.55 -17.44
C GLU A 445 -41.26 58.46 -17.95
N GLU A 446 -42.18 59.33 -17.50
CA GLU A 446 -43.53 59.51 -18.08
C GLU A 446 -43.79 60.90 -18.73
N GLU A 447 -42.78 61.78 -18.87
CA GLU A 447 -42.73 62.91 -19.84
C GLU A 447 -41.95 62.54 -21.12
#